data_AF-E0Z952-F1
#
_entry.id   AF-E0Z952-F1
#
_cell.length_a   1.000
_cell.length_b   1.000
_cell.length_c   1.000
_cell.angle_alpha   90.00
_cell.angle_beta   90.00
_cell.angle_gamma   90.00
#
_symmetry.space_group_name_H-M   'P 1'
#
loop_
_entity.id
_entity.type
_entity.pdbx_description
1 polymer ?
#
loop_
_entity_poly.entity_id
_entity_poly.type
_entity_poly.pdbx_seq_one_letter_code
_entity_poly.pdbx_strand_id
1 'polypeptide(L)'
;CHFPDLIYMILFGVVQVFLCQIPNFHKLWGLSILAAAMSFSYATVGFGLGMAKVIENGKIKGNLGGISASASLTQTQKVWRMLQGLADIAFAFPYTSLVLEIQDTLKSTPPENVTMKKANLLSLSVTTTFYMLCAFLGYAAFGENAPGNLLTGFGFYEPYWLIDFANACIVVHLVAAYQVFCQPIFACVEGWFSHIWPDNKFINKGVPIRIPLCGSCRVNLLRLCWRTAFVVSTTGIAILFPLFNDVLGILGALNFWPLVVYFPVEMYIAQNK
;
A
#
# COMPACT_ATOMS: atom_id res chain seq x y z
N CYS A 1 24.10 -15.17 7.91
CA CYS A 1 22.81 -15.74 8.34
C CYS A 1 21.74 -14.66 8.35
N HIS A 2 20.95 -14.55 7.28
CA HIS A 2 19.82 -13.61 7.10
C HIS A 2 18.50 -14.39 7.13
N PHE A 3 18.12 -14.92 8.29
CA PHE A 3 16.93 -15.77 8.45
C PHE A 3 15.70 -15.14 9.13
N PRO A 4 15.76 -14.03 9.89
CA PRO A 4 14.55 -13.46 10.51
C PRO A 4 13.52 -12.97 9.48
N ASP A 5 13.96 -12.21 8.48
CA ASP A 5 13.06 -11.54 7.52
C ASP A 5 12.30 -12.53 6.64
N LEU A 6 12.94 -13.65 6.29
CA LEU A 6 12.33 -14.72 5.50
C LEU A 6 11.10 -15.32 6.19
N ILE A 7 11.20 -15.58 7.50
CA ILE A 7 10.11 -16.18 8.28
C ILE A 7 8.91 -15.24 8.33
N TYR A 8 9.14 -13.93 8.54
CA TYR A 8 8.07 -12.94 8.57
C TYR A 8 7.39 -12.77 7.20
N MET A 9 8.15 -12.76 6.10
CA MET A 9 7.59 -12.70 4.75
C MET A 9 6.75 -13.94 4.41
N ILE A 10 7.24 -15.13 4.77
CA ILE A 10 6.48 -16.38 4.59
C ILE A 10 5.21 -16.35 5.43
N LEU A 11 5.29 -15.93 6.70
CA LEU A 11 4.12 -15.85 7.58
C LEU A 11 3.08 -14.86 7.04
N PHE A 12 3.50 -13.71 6.54
CA PHE A 12 2.62 -12.76 5.84
C PHE A 12 1.95 -13.43 4.64
N GLY A 13 2.72 -14.10 3.77
CA GLY A 13 2.20 -14.84 2.63
C GLY A 13 1.17 -15.92 3.01
N VAL A 14 1.44 -16.69 4.07
CA VAL A 14 0.51 -17.71 4.59
C VAL A 14 -0.81 -17.08 5.02
N VAL A 15 -0.76 -15.97 5.77
CA VAL A 15 -1.97 -15.22 6.16
C VAL A 15 -2.75 -14.77 4.91
N GLN A 16 -2.05 -14.26 3.90
CA GLN A 16 -2.68 -13.84 2.64
C GLN A 16 -3.31 -14.99 1.86
N VAL A 17 -2.70 -16.18 1.84
CA VAL A 17 -3.29 -17.36 1.17
C VAL A 17 -4.69 -17.64 1.72
N PHE A 18 -4.86 -17.57 3.05
CA PHE A 18 -6.16 -17.78 3.69
C PHE A 18 -7.13 -16.62 3.44
N LEU A 19 -6.69 -15.37 3.64
CA LEU A 19 -7.55 -14.19 3.49
C LEU A 19 -8.00 -13.98 2.03
N CYS A 20 -7.14 -14.24 1.05
CA CYS A 20 -7.47 -14.13 -0.36
C CYS A 20 -8.56 -15.12 -0.80
N GLN A 21 -8.87 -16.18 -0.03
CA GLN A 21 -9.99 -17.07 -0.39
C GLN A 21 -11.36 -16.42 -0.16
N ILE A 22 -11.43 -15.27 0.53
CA ILE A 22 -12.67 -14.55 0.78
C ILE A 22 -13.19 -13.94 -0.53
N PRO A 23 -14.40 -14.32 -0.99
CA PRO A 23 -14.86 -14.01 -2.35
C PRO A 23 -15.23 -12.57 -2.67
N ASN A 24 -15.46 -11.69 -1.68
CA ASN A 24 -16.12 -10.40 -1.92
C ASN A 24 -15.68 -9.27 -0.98
N PHE A 25 -15.46 -8.10 -1.57
CA PHE A 25 -15.17 -6.81 -0.91
C PHE A 25 -16.25 -6.36 0.07
N HIS A 26 -17.51 -6.66 -0.20
CA HIS A 26 -18.62 -6.26 0.68
C HIS A 26 -18.51 -6.91 2.07
N LYS A 27 -17.78 -8.04 2.18
CA LYS A 27 -17.46 -8.68 3.46
C LYS A 27 -16.19 -8.12 4.12
N LEU A 28 -15.47 -7.23 3.44
CA LEU A 28 -14.19 -6.64 3.86
C LEU A 28 -14.32 -5.17 4.29
N TRP A 29 -15.51 -4.57 4.32
CA TRP A 29 -15.67 -3.18 4.78
C TRP A 29 -15.11 -2.96 6.20
N GLY A 30 -15.31 -3.92 7.10
CA GLY A 30 -14.71 -3.89 8.43
C GLY A 30 -13.17 -3.94 8.41
N LEU A 31 -12.60 -4.67 7.44
CA LEU A 31 -11.15 -4.72 7.24
C LEU A 31 -10.62 -3.37 6.74
N SER A 32 -11.35 -2.65 5.88
CA SER A 32 -10.98 -1.31 5.43
C SER A 32 -11.06 -0.27 6.56
N ILE A 33 -12.06 -0.33 7.43
CA ILE A 33 -12.13 0.55 8.62
C ILE A 33 -10.95 0.27 9.55
N LEU A 34 -10.67 -1.01 9.83
CA LEU A 34 -9.53 -1.40 10.64
C LEU A 34 -8.22 -0.90 10.04
N ALA A 35 -8.04 -1.07 8.73
CA ALA A 35 -6.87 -0.58 7.99
C ALA A 35 -6.68 0.92 8.16
N ALA A 36 -7.76 1.71 8.00
CA ALA A 36 -7.73 3.14 8.19
C ALA A 36 -7.36 3.53 9.64
N ALA A 37 -7.95 2.87 10.64
CA ALA A 37 -7.62 3.13 12.04
C ALA A 37 -6.15 2.82 12.36
N MET A 38 -5.63 1.72 11.82
CA MET A 38 -4.22 1.34 11.96
C MET A 38 -3.29 2.34 11.25
N SER A 39 -3.69 2.85 10.08
CA SER A 39 -2.90 3.85 9.34
C SER A 39 -2.78 5.18 10.06
N PHE A 40 -3.89 5.68 10.61
CA PHE A 40 -3.86 6.85 11.48
C PHE A 40 -3.00 6.62 12.71
N SER A 41 -3.08 5.42 13.31
CA SER A 41 -2.35 5.09 14.53
C SER A 41 -0.84 5.09 14.32
N TYR A 42 -0.30 4.32 13.37
CA TYR A 42 1.16 4.30 13.16
C TYR A 42 1.69 5.64 12.61
N ALA A 43 0.91 6.37 11.81
CA ALA A 43 1.35 7.66 11.29
C ALA A 43 1.42 8.70 12.41
N THR A 44 0.45 8.70 13.33
CA THR A 44 0.45 9.56 14.53
C THR A 44 1.64 9.26 15.43
N VAL A 45 1.92 7.97 15.67
CA VAL A 45 3.11 7.56 16.40
C VAL A 45 4.38 8.02 15.67
N GLY A 46 4.48 7.79 14.36
CA GLY A 46 5.66 8.13 13.57
C GLY A 46 6.01 9.62 13.62
N PHE A 47 5.07 10.52 13.32
CA PHE A 47 5.36 11.95 13.40
C PHE A 47 5.48 12.43 14.86
N GLY A 48 4.76 11.82 15.80
CA GLY A 48 4.86 12.14 17.22
C GLY A 48 6.26 11.85 17.78
N LEU A 49 6.83 10.70 17.44
CA LEU A 49 8.22 10.34 17.74
C LEU A 49 9.20 11.27 17.02
N GLY A 50 8.93 11.64 15.77
CA GLY A 50 9.69 12.66 15.05
C GLY A 50 9.76 13.99 15.81
N MET A 51 8.60 14.50 16.25
CA MET A 51 8.51 15.73 17.02
C MET A 51 9.26 15.62 18.35
N ALA A 52 9.06 14.52 19.09
CA ALA A 52 9.76 14.31 20.35
C ALA A 52 11.28 14.26 20.16
N LYS A 53 11.76 13.65 19.08
CA LYS A 53 13.18 13.61 18.74
C LYS A 53 13.73 14.97 18.32
N VAL A 54 12.95 15.79 17.63
CA VAL A 54 13.34 17.20 17.35
C VAL A 54 13.52 17.97 18.64
N ILE A 55 12.60 17.83 19.60
CA ILE A 55 12.67 18.46 20.93
C ILE A 55 13.91 17.98 21.68
N GLU A 56 14.14 16.66 21.73
CA GLU A 56 15.31 16.04 22.38
C GLU A 56 16.63 16.53 21.78
N ASN A 57 16.71 16.64 20.45
CA ASN A 57 17.90 17.14 19.77
C ASN A 57 18.21 18.61 20.09
N GLY A 58 17.21 19.41 20.50
CA GLY A 58 17.30 20.85 20.71
C GLY A 58 17.59 21.67 19.44
N LYS A 59 17.59 21.03 18.26
CA LYS A 59 17.84 21.66 16.96
C LYS A 59 17.22 20.86 15.82
N ILE A 60 16.93 21.57 14.72
CA ILE A 60 16.52 20.97 13.45
C ILE A 60 17.77 20.46 12.73
N LYS A 61 17.85 19.17 12.41
CA LYS A 61 18.98 18.57 11.70
C LYS A 61 18.88 18.68 10.18
N GLY A 62 17.66 18.80 9.65
CA GLY A 62 17.42 18.97 8.21
C GLY A 62 17.92 20.32 7.69
N ASN A 63 18.41 20.33 6.45
CA ASN A 63 18.84 21.54 5.75
C ASN A 63 18.28 21.56 4.30
N LEU A 64 18.31 22.72 3.64
CA LEU A 64 17.79 22.88 2.27
C LEU A 64 18.61 22.14 1.21
N GLY A 65 19.90 21.89 1.50
CA GLY A 65 20.82 21.18 0.61
C GLY A 65 20.56 19.67 0.53
N GLY A 66 19.72 19.12 1.41
CA GLY A 66 19.45 17.68 1.46
C GLY A 66 20.69 16.90 1.87
N ILE A 67 20.83 15.69 1.32
CA ILE A 67 22.02 14.85 1.50
C ILE A 67 23.23 15.57 0.89
N SER A 68 24.29 15.75 1.67
CA SER A 68 25.53 16.37 1.21
C SER A 68 26.30 15.43 0.28
N ALA A 69 26.83 15.96 -0.83
CA ALA A 69 27.76 15.21 -1.65
C ALA A 69 29.07 15.04 -0.86
N SER A 70 29.54 13.80 -0.73
CA SER A 70 30.72 13.45 0.08
C SER A 70 31.61 12.50 -0.72
N ALA A 71 32.79 12.16 -0.19
CA ALA A 71 33.70 11.21 -0.85
C ALA A 71 33.03 9.85 -1.17
N SER A 72 31.98 9.48 -0.41
CA SER A 72 31.21 8.25 -0.60
C SER A 72 29.91 8.43 -1.40
N LEU A 73 29.51 9.66 -1.76
CA LEU A 73 28.25 9.93 -2.45
C LEU A 73 28.45 10.97 -3.56
N THR A 74 28.44 10.50 -4.81
CA THR A 74 28.70 11.34 -5.98
C THR A 74 27.52 12.26 -6.28
N GLN A 75 27.78 13.36 -7.00
CA GLN A 75 26.74 14.29 -7.44
C GLN A 75 25.65 13.58 -8.27
N THR A 76 26.03 12.61 -9.10
CA THR A 76 25.09 11.80 -9.88
C THR A 76 24.19 10.95 -8.99
N GLN A 77 24.75 10.30 -7.95
CA GLN A 77 23.94 9.54 -6.99
C GLN A 77 22.97 10.43 -6.21
N LYS A 78 23.37 11.66 -5.88
CA LYS A 78 22.48 12.65 -5.29
C LYS A 78 21.28 12.95 -6.20
N VAL A 79 21.52 13.17 -7.49
CA VAL A 79 20.45 13.39 -8.49
C VAL A 79 19.51 12.19 -8.56
N TRP A 80 20.04 10.96 -8.59
CA TRP A 80 19.20 9.77 -8.61
C TRP A 80 18.32 9.63 -7.38
N ARG A 81 18.85 9.91 -6.19
CA ARG A 81 18.05 9.90 -4.95
C ARG A 81 16.97 10.98 -4.92
N MET A 82 17.23 12.16 -5.50
CA MET A 82 16.19 13.19 -5.65
C MET A 82 15.06 12.73 -6.58
N LEU A 83 15.41 12.12 -7.72
CA LEU A 83 14.43 11.57 -8.66
C LEU A 83 13.63 10.40 -8.05
N GLN A 84 14.28 9.55 -7.27
CA GLN A 84 13.61 8.50 -6.50
C GLN A 84 12.62 9.09 -5.49
N GLY A 85 13.01 10.12 -4.73
CA GLY A 85 12.10 10.81 -3.82
C GLY A 85 10.88 11.43 -4.51
N LEU A 86 11.06 11.98 -5.72
CA LEU A 86 9.93 12.46 -6.53
C LEU A 86 9.00 11.31 -6.95
N ALA A 87 9.56 10.16 -7.31
CA ALA A 87 8.80 8.98 -7.67
C ALA A 87 8.06 8.37 -6.46
N ASP A 88 8.67 8.38 -5.28
CA ASP A 88 8.05 7.96 -4.02
C ASP A 88 6.85 8.87 -3.68
N ILE A 89 6.99 10.19 -3.87
CA ILE A 89 5.87 11.14 -3.73
C ILE A 89 4.76 10.83 -4.74
N ALA A 90 5.11 10.58 -6.00
CA ALA A 90 4.12 10.23 -7.03
C ALA A 90 3.39 8.92 -6.68
N PHE A 91 4.10 7.92 -6.16
CA PHE A 91 3.53 6.66 -5.71
C PHE A 91 2.61 6.83 -4.49
N ALA A 92 2.93 7.76 -3.59
CA ALA A 92 2.20 7.97 -2.34
C ALA A 92 0.72 8.36 -2.53
N PHE A 93 0.33 8.80 -3.73
CA PHE A 93 -1.04 9.15 -4.11
C PHE A 93 -1.61 8.20 -5.19
N PRO A 94 -1.81 6.89 -4.90
CA PRO A 94 -2.22 5.88 -5.88
C PRO A 94 -3.72 5.92 -6.24
N TYR A 95 -4.40 7.03 -5.94
CA TYR A 95 -5.86 7.17 -6.01
C TYR A 95 -6.44 6.77 -7.38
N THR A 96 -5.73 7.04 -8.47
CA THR A 96 -6.18 6.73 -9.84
C THR A 96 -6.43 5.24 -10.09
N SER A 97 -5.85 4.35 -9.30
CA SER A 97 -6.07 2.90 -9.45
C SER A 97 -7.39 2.42 -8.80
N LEU A 98 -7.92 3.17 -7.84
CA LEU A 98 -9.11 2.78 -7.06
C LEU A 98 -10.34 3.66 -7.35
N VAL A 99 -10.16 4.81 -8.01
CA VAL A 99 -11.24 5.77 -8.29
C VAL A 99 -12.46 5.13 -8.97
N LEU A 100 -12.24 4.32 -10.00
CA LEU A 100 -13.32 3.70 -10.77
C LEU A 100 -14.10 2.69 -9.93
N GLU A 101 -13.40 1.90 -9.11
CA GLU A 101 -14.02 0.93 -8.21
C GLU A 101 -14.83 1.62 -7.10
N ILE A 102 -14.32 2.73 -6.55
CA ILE A 102 -15.07 3.52 -5.57
C ILE A 102 -16.32 4.11 -6.23
N GLN A 103 -16.19 4.68 -7.43
CA GLN A 103 -17.30 5.28 -8.17
C GLN A 103 -18.42 4.29 -8.47
N ASP A 104 -18.09 3.07 -8.90
CA ASP A 104 -19.07 2.01 -9.19
C ASP A 104 -19.88 1.57 -7.95
N THR A 105 -19.38 1.87 -6.74
CA THR A 105 -20.09 1.56 -5.48
C THR A 105 -20.93 2.71 -4.93
N LEU A 106 -20.86 3.91 -5.52
CA LEU A 106 -21.61 5.06 -5.04
C LEU A 106 -23.11 4.93 -5.33
N LYS A 107 -23.92 5.51 -4.43
CA LYS A 107 -25.34 5.66 -4.69
C LYS A 107 -25.55 6.59 -5.89
N SER A 108 -26.57 6.30 -6.69
CA SER A 108 -26.93 7.07 -7.88
C SER A 108 -27.29 8.54 -7.61
N THR A 109 -27.70 8.88 -6.38
CA THR A 109 -28.06 10.24 -5.97
C THR A 109 -27.33 10.63 -4.68
N PRO A 110 -26.64 11.78 -4.61
CA PRO A 110 -26.38 12.77 -5.69
C PRO A 110 -25.39 12.23 -6.75
N PRO A 111 -25.19 12.94 -7.88
CA PRO A 111 -24.26 12.52 -8.92
C PRO A 111 -22.87 12.18 -8.36
N GLU A 112 -22.25 11.12 -8.90
CA GLU A 112 -20.98 10.56 -8.42
C GLU A 112 -19.88 11.62 -8.32
N ASN A 113 -19.80 12.54 -9.28
CA ASN A 113 -18.80 13.61 -9.30
C ASN A 113 -18.91 14.55 -8.08
N VAL A 114 -20.09 14.76 -7.51
CA VAL A 114 -20.30 15.60 -6.32
C VAL A 114 -19.77 14.88 -5.10
N THR A 115 -20.15 13.61 -4.92
CA THR A 115 -19.72 12.78 -3.79
C THR A 115 -18.21 12.54 -3.84
N MET A 116 -17.68 12.15 -5.00
CA MET A 116 -16.25 11.92 -5.20
C MET A 116 -15.41 13.17 -5.00
N LYS A 117 -15.85 14.35 -5.47
CA LYS A 117 -15.08 15.59 -5.23
C LYS A 117 -14.90 15.88 -3.74
N LYS A 118 -15.96 15.71 -2.94
CA LYS A 118 -15.89 15.90 -1.48
C LYS A 118 -15.00 14.84 -0.83
N ALA A 119 -15.19 13.57 -1.20
CA ALA A 119 -14.39 12.46 -0.68
C ALA A 119 -12.90 12.64 -1.01
N ASN A 120 -12.57 13.03 -2.24
CA ASN A 120 -11.20 13.26 -2.69
C ASN A 120 -10.57 14.44 -1.99
N LEU A 121 -11.28 15.56 -1.87
CA LEU A 121 -10.76 16.72 -1.18
C LEU A 121 -10.39 16.37 0.26
N LEU A 122 -11.28 15.67 0.97
CA LEU A 122 -11.02 15.23 2.34
C LEU A 122 -9.85 14.24 2.40
N SER A 123 -9.89 13.18 1.60
CA SER A 123 -8.87 12.12 1.59
C SER A 123 -7.48 12.65 1.24
N LEU A 124 -7.36 13.47 0.20
CA LEU A 124 -6.09 14.07 -0.22
C LEU A 124 -5.59 15.07 0.83
N SER A 125 -6.46 15.88 1.42
CA SER A 125 -6.07 16.84 2.45
C SER A 125 -5.51 16.12 3.68
N VAL A 126 -6.21 15.09 4.16
CA VAL A 126 -5.79 14.30 5.32
C VAL A 126 -4.49 13.56 5.01
N THR A 127 -4.42 12.84 3.90
CA THR A 127 -3.24 12.06 3.50
C THR A 127 -2.00 12.96 3.36
N THR A 128 -2.14 14.09 2.66
CA THR A 128 -1.05 15.06 2.48
C THR A 128 -0.59 15.61 3.83
N THR A 129 -1.51 15.93 4.74
CA THR A 129 -1.16 16.43 6.07
C THR A 129 -0.32 15.42 6.84
N PHE A 130 -0.73 14.15 6.88
CA PHE A 130 0.03 13.11 7.58
C PHE A 130 1.39 12.82 6.93
N TYR A 131 1.45 12.76 5.59
CA TYR A 131 2.73 12.59 4.89
C TYR A 131 3.69 13.74 5.15
N MET A 132 3.20 14.98 5.11
CA MET A 132 4.02 16.16 5.38
C MET A 132 4.49 16.20 6.83
N LEU A 133 3.63 15.85 7.79
CA LEU A 133 4.03 15.74 9.20
C LEU A 133 5.14 14.70 9.39
N CYS A 134 4.96 13.48 8.88
CA CYS A 134 5.98 12.43 8.95
C CYS A 134 7.28 12.83 8.26
N ALA A 135 7.20 13.38 7.04
CA ALA A 135 8.35 13.78 6.25
C ALA A 135 9.12 14.94 6.90
N PHE A 136 8.44 16.01 7.31
CA PHE A 136 9.07 17.19 7.87
C PHE A 136 9.62 16.94 9.27
N LEU A 137 8.86 16.29 10.16
CA LEU A 137 9.33 16.00 11.51
C LEU A 137 10.42 14.91 11.49
N GLY A 138 10.29 13.91 10.62
CA GLY A 138 11.34 12.92 10.39
C GLY A 138 12.64 13.55 9.87
N TYR A 139 12.55 14.39 8.84
CA TYR A 139 13.71 15.09 8.31
C TYR A 139 14.29 16.10 9.30
N ALA A 140 13.46 16.79 10.08
CA ALA A 140 13.93 17.66 11.15
C ALA A 140 14.66 16.87 12.26
N ALA A 141 14.20 15.65 12.58
CA ALA A 141 14.78 14.80 13.61
C ALA A 141 16.11 14.16 13.20
N PHE A 142 16.24 13.75 11.94
CA PHE A 142 17.35 12.92 11.47
C PHE A 142 18.25 13.59 10.43
N GLY A 143 17.76 14.63 9.74
CA GLY A 143 18.49 15.33 8.67
C GLY A 143 18.90 14.39 7.55
N GLU A 144 20.17 14.48 7.14
CA GLU A 144 20.73 13.64 6.06
C GLU A 144 20.70 12.13 6.37
N ASN A 145 20.57 11.76 7.65
CA ASN A 145 20.47 10.38 8.11
C ASN A 145 19.01 9.90 8.24
N ALA A 146 18.04 10.63 7.68
CA ALA A 146 16.65 10.21 7.68
C ALA A 146 16.50 8.83 7.00
N PRO A 147 15.95 7.82 7.70
CA PRO A 147 15.76 6.51 7.12
C PRO A 147 14.58 6.52 6.14
N GLY A 148 14.60 5.64 5.14
CA GLY A 148 13.48 5.49 4.21
C GLY A 148 12.19 5.00 4.87
N ASN A 149 12.31 4.20 5.95
CA ASN A 149 11.21 3.93 6.87
C ASN A 149 11.42 4.74 8.15
N LEU A 150 10.55 5.72 8.42
CA LEU A 150 10.68 6.61 9.55
C LEU A 150 10.82 5.86 10.90
N LEU A 151 10.08 4.76 11.08
CA LEU A 151 10.08 4.02 12.36
C LEU A 151 11.40 3.31 12.65
N THR A 152 12.21 2.96 11.64
CA THR A 152 13.51 2.31 11.88
C THR A 152 14.50 3.28 12.52
N GLY A 153 14.32 4.59 12.34
CA GLY A 153 15.14 5.62 12.99
C GLY A 153 14.92 5.70 14.51
N PHE A 154 13.83 5.09 15.00
CA PHE A 154 13.48 5.09 16.41
C PHE A 154 13.74 3.76 17.10
N GLY A 155 14.39 2.76 16.50
CA GLY A 155 14.49 1.40 17.07
C GLY A 155 15.03 1.28 18.51
N PHE A 156 15.67 2.31 19.05
CA PHE A 156 16.12 2.41 20.45
C PHE A 156 15.42 3.50 21.28
N TYR A 157 14.28 3.99 20.81
CA TYR A 157 13.55 5.08 21.44
C TYR A 157 12.68 4.55 22.58
N GLU A 158 12.83 5.14 23.77
CA GLU A 158 11.98 4.80 24.91
C GLU A 158 10.65 5.58 24.82
N PRO A 159 9.49 4.92 24.92
CA PRO A 159 9.30 3.52 25.29
C PRO A 159 9.19 2.56 24.08
N TYR A 160 9.94 1.44 24.13
CA TYR A 160 10.01 0.44 23.05
C TYR A 160 8.66 -0.12 22.59
N TRP A 161 7.71 -0.30 23.52
CA TRP A 161 6.38 -0.84 23.21
C TRP A 161 5.61 0.00 22.19
N LEU A 162 5.86 1.31 22.14
CA LEU A 162 5.16 2.22 21.25
C LEU A 162 5.58 2.00 19.79
N ILE A 163 6.85 1.66 19.58
CA ILE A 163 7.40 1.30 18.27
C ILE A 163 6.84 -0.05 17.83
N ASP A 164 6.83 -1.04 18.73
CA ASP A 164 6.27 -2.36 18.47
C ASP A 164 4.77 -2.26 18.12
N PHE A 165 4.04 -1.41 18.84
CA PHE A 165 2.64 -1.11 18.53
C PHE A 165 2.48 -0.50 17.13
N ALA A 166 3.28 0.50 16.78
CA ALA A 166 3.23 1.12 15.45
C ALA A 166 3.57 0.12 14.33
N ASN A 167 4.57 -0.74 14.53
CA ASN A 167 4.92 -1.80 13.59
C ASN A 167 3.78 -2.83 13.45
N ALA A 168 3.13 -3.21 14.56
CA ALA A 168 1.96 -4.08 14.52
C ALA A 168 0.80 -3.44 13.73
N CYS A 169 0.54 -2.15 13.92
CA CYS A 169 -0.42 -1.39 13.13
C CYS A 169 -0.06 -1.39 11.63
N ILE A 170 1.21 -1.21 11.27
CA ILE A 170 1.67 -1.30 9.88
C ILE A 170 1.37 -2.68 9.30
N VAL A 171 1.70 -3.76 10.02
CA VAL A 171 1.43 -5.13 9.55
C VAL A 171 -0.06 -5.34 9.29
N VAL A 172 -0.93 -4.93 10.21
CA VAL A 172 -2.40 -5.07 10.03
C VAL A 172 -2.89 -4.21 8.86
N HIS A 173 -2.41 -2.98 8.71
CA HIS A 173 -2.75 -2.13 7.57
C HIS A 173 -2.31 -2.78 6.25
N LEU A 174 -1.07 -3.28 6.16
CA LEU A 174 -0.56 -3.93 4.95
C LEU A 174 -1.30 -5.22 4.62
N VAL A 175 -1.72 -5.98 5.64
CA VAL A 175 -2.56 -7.17 5.41
C VAL A 175 -3.85 -6.80 4.70
N ALA A 176 -4.52 -5.74 5.17
CA ALA A 176 -5.75 -5.24 4.58
C ALA A 176 -5.53 -4.63 3.19
N ALA A 177 -4.48 -3.82 3.02
CA ALA A 177 -4.14 -3.19 1.74
C ALA A 177 -3.91 -4.24 0.65
N TYR A 178 -3.17 -5.33 0.97
CA TYR A 178 -2.97 -6.44 0.04
C TYR A 178 -4.29 -7.02 -0.46
N GLN A 179 -5.28 -7.19 0.42
CA GLN A 179 -6.61 -7.67 0.03
C GLN A 179 -7.30 -6.69 -0.92
N VAL A 180 -7.26 -5.39 -0.62
CA VAL A 180 -7.87 -4.37 -1.49
C VAL A 180 -7.25 -4.40 -2.90
N PHE A 181 -5.93 -4.45 -3.02
CA PHE A 181 -5.29 -4.44 -4.34
C PHE A 181 -5.41 -5.75 -5.13
N CYS A 182 -5.49 -6.91 -4.46
CA CYS A 182 -5.52 -8.19 -5.16
C CYS A 182 -6.92 -8.57 -5.69
N GLN A 183 -7.99 -8.11 -5.03
CA GLN A 183 -9.35 -8.52 -5.37
C GLN A 183 -9.79 -8.09 -6.79
N PRO A 184 -9.47 -6.88 -7.30
CA PRO A 184 -9.77 -6.53 -8.70
C PRO A 184 -9.04 -7.41 -9.70
N ILE A 185 -7.78 -7.77 -9.41
CA ILE A 185 -6.99 -8.69 -10.25
C ILE A 185 -7.66 -10.07 -10.27
N PHE A 186 -8.06 -10.57 -9.11
CA PHE A 186 -8.76 -11.86 -9.01
C PHE A 186 -10.11 -11.83 -9.74
N ALA A 187 -10.89 -10.77 -9.59
CA ALA A 187 -12.17 -10.61 -10.28
C ALA A 187 -11.98 -10.60 -11.81
N CYS A 188 -10.99 -9.87 -12.31
CA CYS A 188 -10.66 -9.81 -13.73
C CYS A 188 -10.27 -11.19 -14.28
N VAL A 189 -9.31 -11.86 -13.64
CA VAL A 189 -8.82 -13.17 -14.11
C VAL A 189 -9.90 -14.24 -13.98
N GLU A 190 -10.56 -14.37 -12.82
CA GLU A 190 -11.63 -15.35 -12.63
C GLU A 190 -12.78 -15.11 -13.62
N GLY A 191 -13.17 -13.86 -13.85
CA GLY A 191 -14.20 -13.49 -14.82
C GLY A 191 -13.84 -13.87 -16.25
N TRP A 192 -12.59 -13.59 -16.64
CA TRP A 192 -12.06 -13.96 -17.96
C TRP A 192 -12.10 -15.48 -18.18
N PHE A 193 -11.58 -16.27 -17.23
CA PHE A 193 -11.60 -17.74 -17.32
C PHE A 193 -13.03 -18.29 -17.36
N SER A 194 -13.94 -17.71 -16.57
CA SER A 194 -15.35 -18.12 -16.55
C SER A 194 -16.05 -17.86 -17.88
N HIS A 195 -15.70 -16.74 -18.55
CA HIS A 195 -16.26 -16.39 -19.86
C HIS A 195 -15.72 -17.28 -21.00
N ILE A 196 -14.43 -17.64 -20.97
CA ILE A 196 -13.84 -18.51 -22.01
C ILE A 196 -14.31 -19.97 -21.89
N TRP A 197 -14.46 -20.48 -20.66
CA TRP A 197 -14.80 -21.87 -20.41
C TRP A 197 -16.06 -22.02 -19.54
N PRO A 198 -17.24 -21.62 -20.05
CA PRO A 198 -18.48 -21.61 -19.27
C PRO A 198 -18.90 -22.99 -18.76
N ASP A 199 -18.66 -24.06 -19.53
CA ASP A 199 -19.09 -25.41 -19.17
C ASP A 199 -18.09 -26.17 -18.28
N ASN A 200 -16.93 -25.59 -17.97
CA ASN A 200 -15.90 -26.27 -17.21
C ASN A 200 -16.23 -26.31 -15.71
N LYS A 201 -16.47 -27.50 -15.19
CA LYS A 201 -16.79 -27.74 -13.77
C LYS A 201 -15.64 -27.34 -12.83
N PHE A 202 -14.39 -27.34 -13.27
CA PHE A 202 -13.26 -26.86 -12.45
C PHE A 202 -13.29 -25.35 -12.25
N ILE A 203 -13.82 -24.62 -13.25
CA ILE A 203 -13.83 -23.15 -13.31
C ILE A 203 -15.11 -22.58 -12.71
N ASN A 204 -16.27 -23.21 -12.94
CA ASN A 204 -17.56 -22.63 -12.59
C ASN A 204 -18.28 -23.35 -11.42
N LYS A 205 -17.86 -24.57 -11.04
CA LYS A 205 -18.52 -25.30 -9.95
C LYS A 205 -17.92 -24.94 -8.60
N GLY A 206 -18.72 -24.33 -7.74
CA GLY A 206 -18.40 -24.19 -6.32
C GLY A 206 -18.61 -25.51 -5.58
N VAL A 207 -17.54 -26.08 -5.02
CA VAL A 207 -17.61 -27.23 -4.12
C VAL A 207 -17.90 -26.72 -2.70
N PRO A 208 -19.00 -27.14 -2.05
CA PRO A 208 -19.24 -26.76 -0.66
C PRO A 208 -18.27 -27.53 0.25
N ILE A 209 -17.34 -26.80 0.87
CA ILE A 209 -16.44 -27.32 1.91
C ILE A 209 -17.00 -26.86 3.25
N ARG A 210 -17.29 -27.82 4.13
CA ARG A 210 -17.75 -27.55 5.49
C ARG A 210 -16.53 -27.34 6.37
N ILE A 211 -16.29 -26.10 6.79
CA ILE A 211 -15.16 -25.77 7.66
C ILE A 211 -15.65 -25.92 9.11
N PRO A 212 -14.97 -26.71 9.96
CA PRO A 212 -15.29 -26.78 11.38
C PRO A 212 -15.26 -25.37 11.99
N LEU A 213 -16.28 -25.00 12.77
CA LEU A 213 -16.46 -23.68 13.42
C LEU A 213 -16.81 -22.47 12.53
N CYS A 214 -16.63 -22.51 11.20
CA CYS A 214 -16.80 -21.33 10.33
C CYS A 214 -17.94 -21.42 9.28
N GLY A 215 -18.69 -22.53 9.27
CA GLY A 215 -19.83 -22.74 8.37
C GLY A 215 -19.48 -23.42 7.04
N SER A 216 -20.41 -23.40 6.08
CA SER A 216 -20.22 -23.96 4.73
C SER A 216 -19.67 -22.89 3.79
N CYS A 217 -18.47 -23.12 3.25
CA CYS A 217 -17.84 -22.24 2.28
C CYS A 217 -17.87 -22.88 0.90
N ARG A 218 -18.36 -22.17 -0.12
CA ARG A 218 -18.30 -22.63 -1.50
C ARG A 218 -16.93 -22.27 -2.07
N VAL A 219 -16.07 -23.27 -2.24
CA VAL A 219 -14.72 -23.10 -2.77
C VAL A 219 -14.72 -23.52 -4.24
N ASN A 220 -14.20 -22.65 -5.09
CA ASN A 220 -13.98 -22.92 -6.49
C ASN A 220 -12.51 -23.36 -6.66
N LEU A 221 -12.26 -24.45 -7.39
CA LEU A 221 -10.91 -24.99 -7.53
C LEU A 221 -9.99 -24.04 -8.30
N LEU A 222 -10.50 -23.39 -9.36
CA LEU A 222 -9.75 -22.34 -10.04
C LEU A 222 -9.35 -21.23 -9.06
N ARG A 223 -10.31 -20.73 -8.28
CA ARG A 223 -10.07 -19.67 -7.29
C ARG A 223 -8.99 -20.09 -6.29
N LEU A 224 -9.11 -21.29 -5.73
CA LEU A 224 -8.16 -21.80 -4.75
C LEU A 224 -6.75 -21.89 -5.34
N CYS A 225 -6.59 -22.56 -6.49
CA CYS A 225 -5.30 -22.76 -7.13
C CYS A 225 -4.68 -21.44 -7.59
N TRP A 226 -5.45 -20.62 -8.31
CA TRP A 226 -4.97 -19.36 -8.87
C TRP A 226 -4.59 -18.35 -7.78
N ARG A 227 -5.48 -18.09 -6.81
CA ARG A 227 -5.19 -17.12 -5.75
C ARG A 227 -4.00 -17.58 -4.89
N THR A 228 -3.88 -18.88 -4.62
CA THR A 228 -2.72 -19.42 -3.89
C THR A 228 -1.44 -19.27 -4.70
N ALA A 229 -1.46 -19.60 -6.00
CA ALA A 229 -0.31 -19.44 -6.88
C ALA A 229 0.14 -17.97 -6.97
N PHE A 230 -0.81 -17.04 -7.07
CA PHE A 230 -0.55 -15.60 -7.09
C PHE A 230 0.10 -15.11 -5.79
N VAL A 231 -0.42 -15.52 -4.63
CA VAL A 231 0.16 -15.16 -3.33
C VAL A 231 1.57 -15.74 -3.21
N VAL A 232 1.76 -17.02 -3.52
CA VAL A 232 3.07 -17.68 -3.47
C VAL A 232 4.07 -16.98 -4.40
N SER A 233 3.66 -16.61 -5.62
CA SER A 233 4.55 -15.89 -6.55
C SER A 233 4.92 -14.51 -6.03
N THR A 234 3.95 -13.74 -5.52
CA THR A 234 4.24 -12.39 -5.00
C THR A 234 5.09 -12.43 -3.73
N THR A 235 4.87 -13.40 -2.85
CA THR A 235 5.75 -13.65 -1.69
C THR A 235 7.16 -14.07 -2.13
N GLY A 236 7.28 -14.96 -3.13
CA GLY A 236 8.58 -15.36 -3.67
C GLY A 236 9.36 -14.19 -4.28
N ILE A 237 8.68 -13.33 -5.04
CA ILE A 237 9.29 -12.10 -5.59
C ILE A 237 9.75 -11.17 -4.47
N ALA A 238 8.93 -10.98 -3.42
CA ALA A 238 9.28 -10.14 -2.28
C ALA A 238 10.51 -10.66 -1.52
N ILE A 239 10.66 -11.99 -1.40
CA ILE A 239 11.84 -12.63 -0.80
C ILE A 239 13.09 -12.42 -1.67
N LEU A 240 12.96 -12.52 -3.00
CA LEU A 240 14.07 -12.36 -3.93
C LEU A 240 14.53 -10.91 -4.07
N PHE A 241 13.62 -9.94 -3.95
CA PHE A 241 13.87 -8.52 -4.15
C PHE A 241 13.29 -7.66 -3.01
N PRO A 242 13.89 -7.68 -1.81
CA PRO A 242 13.40 -6.92 -0.65
C PRO A 242 13.79 -5.43 -0.70
N LEU A 243 13.64 -4.79 -1.87
CA LEU A 243 14.04 -3.40 -2.12
C LEU A 243 12.82 -2.47 -2.04
N PHE A 244 12.49 -1.98 -0.84
CA PHE A 244 11.25 -1.22 -0.64
C PHE A 244 11.19 0.08 -1.47
N ASN A 245 12.08 1.05 -1.20
CA ASN A 245 12.02 2.37 -1.87
C ASN A 245 12.36 2.30 -3.37
N ASP A 246 13.23 1.39 -3.80
CA ASP A 246 13.56 1.27 -5.22
C ASP A 246 12.37 0.72 -6.02
N VAL A 247 11.65 -0.26 -5.46
CA VAL A 247 10.42 -0.79 -6.06
C VAL A 247 9.33 0.27 -6.06
N LEU A 248 9.17 1.05 -4.98
CA LEU A 248 8.21 2.16 -4.94
C LEU A 248 8.53 3.22 -6.00
N GLY A 249 9.80 3.60 -6.16
CA GLY A 249 10.21 4.56 -7.19
C GLY A 249 9.91 4.06 -8.61
N ILE A 250 10.18 2.79 -8.90
CA ILE A 250 9.87 2.20 -10.21
C ILE A 250 8.36 2.13 -10.45
N LEU A 251 7.60 1.61 -9.48
CA LEU A 251 6.13 1.50 -9.60
C LEU A 251 5.48 2.88 -9.68
N GLY A 252 5.99 3.86 -8.95
CA GLY A 252 5.59 5.26 -9.02
C GLY A 252 5.77 5.80 -10.44
N ALA A 253 6.95 5.67 -11.02
CA ALA A 253 7.22 6.14 -12.38
C ALA A 253 6.35 5.44 -13.44
N LEU A 254 6.23 4.10 -13.37
CA LEU A 254 5.52 3.30 -14.36
C LEU A 254 4.00 3.46 -14.28
N ASN A 255 3.42 3.58 -13.09
CA ASN A 255 1.97 3.74 -12.94
C ASN A 255 1.54 5.20 -13.15
N PHE A 256 2.36 6.16 -12.72
CA PHE A 256 1.99 7.57 -12.74
C PHE A 256 1.75 8.08 -14.17
N TRP A 257 2.65 7.79 -15.11
CA TRP A 257 2.50 8.29 -16.48
C TRP A 257 1.21 7.83 -17.18
N PRO A 258 0.93 6.51 -17.34
CA PRO A 258 -0.25 6.06 -18.04
C PRO A 258 -1.56 6.40 -17.32
N LEU A 259 -1.61 6.22 -15.99
CA LEU A 259 -2.87 6.31 -15.24
C LEU A 259 -3.20 7.71 -14.73
N VAL A 260 -2.19 8.53 -14.43
CA VAL A 260 -2.39 9.87 -13.85
C VAL A 260 -2.31 10.95 -14.92
N VAL A 261 -1.43 10.79 -15.91
CA VAL A 261 -1.19 11.81 -16.94
C VAL A 261 -1.90 11.45 -18.24
N TYR A 262 -1.48 10.38 -18.91
CA TYR A 262 -1.90 10.07 -20.26
C TYR A 262 -3.41 9.80 -20.36
N PHE A 263 -3.93 8.84 -19.60
CA PHE A 263 -5.31 8.41 -19.72
C PHE A 263 -6.33 9.53 -19.42
N PRO A 264 -6.22 10.31 -18.32
CA PRO A 264 -7.15 11.41 -18.07
C PRO A 264 -7.08 12.52 -19.13
N VAL A 265 -5.88 12.83 -19.66
CA VAL A 265 -5.71 13.85 -20.71
C VAL A 265 -6.36 13.40 -22.02
N GLU A 266 -6.14 12.15 -22.44
CA GLU A 266 -6.79 11.59 -23.63
C GLU A 266 -8.31 11.55 -23.49
N MET A 267 -8.83 11.14 -22.32
CA MET A 267 -10.27 11.18 -22.04
C MET A 267 -10.84 12.60 -22.18
N TYR A 268 -10.15 13.60 -21.62
CA TYR A 268 -10.57 15.01 -21.72
C TYR A 268 -10.55 15.49 -23.18
N ILE A 269 -9.51 15.17 -23.95
CA ILE A 269 -9.43 15.55 -25.36
C ILE A 269 -10.54 14.86 -26.16
N ALA A 270 -10.79 13.57 -25.93
CA ALA A 270 -11.83 12.81 -26.63
C ALA A 270 -13.25 13.30 -26.32
N GLN A 271 -13.53 13.75 -25.08
CA GLN A 271 -14.83 14.32 -24.72
C GLN A 271 -15.07 15.73 -25.27
N ASN A 272 -14.01 16.49 -25.54
CA ASN A 272 -14.11 17.86 -26.07
C ASN A 272 -13.91 17.93 -27.60
N LYS A 273 -13.86 16.79 -28.29
CA LYS A 273 -13.92 16.68 -29.75
C LYS A 273 -15.36 16.44 -30.19
#